data_AF-K2CED6-F1
#
_entry.id   AF-K2CED6-F1
#
_cell.length_a   1.000
_cell.length_b   1.000
_cell.length_c   1.000
_cell.angle_alpha   90.00
_cell.angle_beta   90.00
_cell.angle_gamma   90.00
#
_symmetry.space_group_name_H-M   'P 1'
#
loop_
_entity.id
_entity.type
_entity.pdbx_description
1 polymer ?
#
loop_
_entity_poly.entity_id
_entity_poly.type
_entity_poly.pdbx_seq_one_letter_code
_entity_poly.pdbx_strand_id
1 'polypeptide(L)'
;ALAHKNIQVPSFTEINVGGTLMINRIKMTVIEKNSCTMIGAQGELPFKIVPNDTYNYIDLLGPRRVSFTIEYQGDKIDCYKGVWIDPFEITAA
;
A
#
# COMPACT_ATOMS: atom_id res chain seq x y z
N ALA A 1 2.69 4.17 10.37
CA ALA A 1 1.61 4.48 9.41
C ALA A 1 0.26 4.30 10.11
N LEU A 2 -0.68 5.24 9.94
CA LEU A 2 -2.06 5.06 10.45
C LEU A 2 -2.77 4.07 9.52
N ALA A 3 -2.99 2.84 9.99
CA ALA A 3 -3.80 1.87 9.27
C ALA A 3 -5.27 2.31 9.32
N HIS A 4 -5.86 2.58 8.17
CA HIS A 4 -7.30 2.86 8.09
C HIS A 4 -8.07 1.54 8.16
N LYS A 5 -8.67 1.26 9.33
CA LYS A 5 -9.53 0.08 9.52
C LYS A 5 -10.86 0.26 8.77
N ASN A 6 -11.36 -0.80 8.15
CA ASN A 6 -12.64 -0.87 7.42
C ASN A 6 -12.73 0.00 6.16
N ILE A 7 -11.63 0.17 5.43
CA ILE A 7 -11.72 0.80 4.11
C ILE A 7 -12.45 -0.15 3.15
N GLN A 8 -13.46 0.35 2.45
CA GLN A 8 -14.13 -0.42 1.41
C GLN A 8 -13.45 -0.16 0.08
N VAL A 9 -12.74 -1.17 -0.41
CA VAL A 9 -12.00 -1.12 -1.67
C VAL A 9 -12.30 -2.38 -2.47
N PRO A 10 -12.23 -2.31 -3.81
CA PRO A 10 -12.41 -3.49 -4.66
C PRO A 10 -11.42 -4.59 -4.31
N SER A 11 -11.78 -5.82 -4.65
CA SER A 11 -10.86 -6.94 -4.56
C SER A 11 -9.65 -6.71 -5.45
N PHE A 12 -8.54 -7.37 -5.13
CA PHE A 12 -7.30 -7.27 -5.90
C PHE A 12 -7.50 -7.58 -7.39
N THR A 13 -8.41 -8.48 -7.75
CA THR A 13 -8.65 -8.87 -9.16
C THR A 13 -9.48 -7.85 -9.94
N GLU A 14 -10.32 -7.06 -9.27
CA GLU A 14 -11.25 -6.10 -9.90
C GLU A 14 -10.63 -4.75 -10.21
N ILE A 15 -9.49 -4.43 -9.60
CA ILE A 15 -8.79 -3.15 -9.76
C ILE A 15 -7.58 -3.28 -10.68
N ASN A 16 -7.35 -2.28 -11.53
CA ASN A 16 -6.24 -2.26 -12.48
C ASN A 16 -5.44 -0.96 -12.38
N VAL A 17 -4.18 -1.01 -12.80
CA VAL A 17 -3.33 0.19 -12.97
C VAL A 17 -4.03 1.19 -13.90
N GLY A 18 -3.95 2.47 -13.56
CA GLY A 18 -4.69 3.56 -14.20
C GLY A 18 -6.15 3.70 -13.74
N GLY A 19 -6.68 2.70 -13.03
CA GLY A 19 -7.98 2.79 -12.37
C GLY A 19 -7.99 3.80 -11.23
N THR A 20 -9.19 4.23 -10.82
CA THR A 20 -9.34 5.24 -9.77
C THR A 20 -10.15 4.73 -8.59
N LEU A 21 -9.73 5.09 -7.38
CA LEU A 21 -10.44 4.82 -6.13
C LEU A 21 -10.75 6.10 -5.38
N MET A 22 -11.83 6.07 -4.58
CA MET A 22 -12.14 7.13 -3.63
C MET A 22 -11.79 6.64 -2.22
N ILE A 23 -10.77 7.25 -1.62
CA ILE A 23 -10.34 6.95 -0.23
C ILE A 23 -10.49 8.22 0.59
N ASN A 24 -11.34 8.20 1.62
CA ASN A 24 -11.60 9.36 2.49
C ASN A 24 -11.91 10.65 1.69
N ARG A 25 -12.73 10.55 0.63
CA ARG A 25 -13.08 11.64 -0.30
C ARG A 25 -11.92 12.18 -1.16
N ILE A 26 -10.79 11.47 -1.19
CA ILE A 26 -9.67 11.78 -2.07
C ILE A 26 -9.73 10.83 -3.27
N LYS A 27 -9.72 11.40 -4.48
CA LYS A 27 -9.56 10.63 -5.71
C LYS A 27 -8.11 10.19 -5.84
N MET A 28 -7.93 8.88 -5.86
CA MET A 28 -6.65 8.19 -5.97
C MET A 28 -6.57 7.48 -7.32
N THR A 29 -5.38 7.43 -7.90
CA THR A 29 -5.09 6.64 -9.10
C THR A 29 -4.19 5.47 -8.74
N VAL A 30 -4.50 4.28 -9.23
CA VAL A 30 -3.64 3.10 -9.10
C VAL A 30 -2.42 3.28 -9.98
N ILE A 31 -1.26 3.46 -9.38
CA ILE A 31 0.01 3.62 -10.09
C ILE A 31 0.78 2.32 -10.17
N GLU A 32 0.55 1.40 -9.25
CA GLU A 32 1.18 0.09 -9.22
C GLU A 32 0.20 -0.98 -8.72
N LYS A 33 0.32 -2.17 -9.27
CA LYS A 33 -0.38 -3.38 -8.82
C LYS A 33 0.56 -4.55 -9.00
N ASN A 34 0.88 -5.24 -7.92
CA ASN A 34 1.79 -6.38 -8.00
C ASN A 34 1.62 -7.35 -6.82
N SER A 35 2.46 -8.38 -6.81
CA SER A 35 2.64 -9.30 -5.70
C SER A 35 4.11 -9.29 -5.27
N CYS A 36 4.37 -9.38 -3.98
CA CYS A 36 5.71 -9.55 -3.45
C CYS A 36 5.81 -10.80 -2.56
N THR A 37 7.02 -11.34 -2.44
CA THR A 37 7.33 -12.47 -1.56
C THR A 37 8.25 -11.99 -0.46
N MET A 38 7.87 -12.27 0.79
CA MET A 38 8.67 -11.91 1.96
C MET A 38 9.93 -12.78 2.04
N ILE A 39 11.10 -12.16 1.93
CA ILE A 39 12.38 -12.87 2.11
C ILE A 39 12.77 -12.96 3.59
N GLY A 40 12.45 -11.91 4.36
CA GLY A 40 12.67 -11.87 5.80
C GLY A 40 12.74 -10.44 6.34
N ALA A 41 12.81 -10.33 7.66
CA ALA A 41 13.05 -9.07 8.35
C ALA A 41 13.82 -9.33 9.64
N GLN A 42 14.51 -8.31 10.15
CA GLN A 42 15.29 -8.38 11.37
C GLN A 42 14.96 -7.19 12.28
N GLY A 43 14.82 -7.44 13.58
CA GLY A 43 14.58 -6.42 14.59
C GLY A 43 13.47 -6.82 15.58
N GLU A 44 13.13 -5.88 16.46
CA GLU A 44 12.00 -6.01 17.38
C GLU A 44 10.72 -5.55 16.69
N LEU A 45 10.01 -6.50 16.09
CA LEU A 45 8.78 -6.22 15.34
C LEU A 45 7.56 -6.55 16.21
N PRO A 46 6.58 -5.64 16.35
CA PRO A 46 5.36 -5.88 17.13
C PRO A 46 4.34 -6.76 16.38
N PHE A 47 4.76 -7.45 15.31
CA PHE A 47 3.94 -8.29 14.46
C PHE A 47 4.77 -9.44 13.88
N LYS A 48 4.09 -10.49 13.44
CA LYS A 48 4.73 -11.67 12.85
C LYS A 48 5.01 -11.43 11.37
N ILE A 49 6.23 -11.73 10.95
CA ILE A 49 6.62 -11.85 9.55
C ILE A 49 7.00 -13.30 9.30
N VAL A 50 6.52 -13.90 8.21
CA VAL A 50 6.86 -15.27 7.83
C VAL A 50 7.55 -15.26 6.46
N PRO A 51 8.78 -15.82 6.35
CA PRO A 51 9.42 -15.99 5.06
C PRO A 51 8.56 -16.80 4.09
N ASN A 52 8.61 -16.42 2.81
CA ASN A 52 7.83 -16.94 1.70
C ASN A 52 6.33 -16.60 1.71
N ASP A 53 5.82 -15.86 2.69
CA ASP A 53 4.48 -15.28 2.57
C ASP A 53 4.42 -14.37 1.34
N THR A 54 3.31 -14.43 0.62
CA THR A 54 3.04 -13.58 -0.53
C THR A 54 2.01 -12.52 -0.18
N TYR A 55 2.23 -11.31 -0.69
CA TYR A 55 1.42 -10.14 -0.40
C TYR A 55 1.04 -9.50 -1.73
N ASN A 56 -0.25 -9.44 -2.00
CA ASN A 56 -0.75 -8.65 -3.13
C ASN A 56 -0.91 -7.21 -2.67
N TYR A 57 -0.48 -6.27 -3.49
CA TYR A 57 -0.61 -4.85 -3.15
C TYR A 57 -0.98 -4.00 -4.35
N ILE A 58 -1.55 -2.84 -4.04
CA ILE A 58 -1.67 -1.73 -4.97
C ILE A 58 -1.14 -0.47 -4.32
N ASP A 59 -0.41 0.31 -5.11
CA ASP A 59 -0.03 1.67 -4.74
C ASP A 59 -0.90 2.68 -5.46
N LEU A 60 -1.28 3.69 -4.68
CA LEU A 60 -2.23 4.71 -5.04
C LEU A 60 -1.56 6.07 -4.89
N LEU A 61 -1.67 6.90 -5.91
CA LEU A 61 -1.21 8.28 -5.88
C LEU A 61 -2.38 9.25 -6.03
N GLY A 62 -2.42 10.24 -5.16
CA GLY A 62 -3.42 11.30 -5.15
C GLY A 62 -2.78 12.68 -5.28
N PRO A 63 -3.60 13.74 -5.16
CA PRO A 63 -3.12 15.12 -5.19
C PRO A 63 -2.12 15.41 -4.07
N ARG A 64 -1.26 16.43 -4.28
CA ARG A 64 -0.31 16.94 -3.27
C ARG A 64 0.58 15.84 -2.68
N ARG A 65 1.02 14.89 -3.51
CA ARG A 65 1.91 13.78 -3.15
C ARG A 65 1.34 12.82 -2.10
N VAL A 66 0.03 12.85 -1.82
CA VAL A 66 -0.57 11.84 -0.92
C VAL A 66 -0.50 10.48 -1.60
N SER A 67 0.04 9.49 -0.89
CA SER A 67 0.05 8.11 -1.34
C SER A 67 -0.70 7.20 -0.37
N PHE A 68 -1.25 6.12 -0.91
CA PHE A 68 -1.75 5.02 -0.12
C PHE A 68 -1.24 3.70 -0.70
N THR A 69 -0.90 2.77 0.18
CA THR A 69 -0.63 1.37 -0.19
C THR A 69 -1.74 0.52 0.40
N ILE A 70 -2.34 -0.33 -0.41
CA ILE A 70 -3.32 -1.32 0.05
C ILE A 70 -2.70 -2.68 -0.11
N GLU A 71 -2.63 -3.44 0.97
CA GLU A 71 -2.16 -4.82 0.99
C GLU A 71 -3.33 -5.77 1.23
N TYR A 72 -3.38 -6.83 0.44
CA TYR A 72 -4.37 -7.89 0.48
C TYR A 72 -3.71 -9.17 1.00
N GLN A 73 -4.11 -9.63 2.18
CA GLN A 73 -3.54 -10.79 2.88
C GLN A 73 -4.66 -11.73 3.34
N GLY A 74 -5.02 -12.72 2.52
CA GLY A 74 -6.19 -13.55 2.76
C GLY A 74 -7.46 -12.68 2.86
N ASP A 75 -8.17 -12.76 3.99
CA ASP A 75 -9.37 -11.96 4.26
C ASP A 75 -9.07 -10.57 4.84
N LYS A 76 -7.80 -10.26 5.10
CA LYS A 76 -7.38 -8.98 5.68
C LYS A 76 -6.97 -8.00 4.59
N ILE A 77 -7.48 -6.78 4.69
CA ILE A 77 -7.08 -5.64 3.87
C ILE A 77 -6.50 -4.59 4.79
N ASP A 78 -5.21 -4.29 4.62
CA ASP A 78 -4.53 -3.19 5.30
C ASP A 78 -4.35 -2.01 4.35
N CYS A 79 -4.52 -0.80 4.86
CA CYS A 79 -4.35 0.42 4.07
C CYS A 79 -3.45 1.40 4.82
N TYR A 80 -2.30 1.69 4.23
CA TYR A 80 -1.26 2.55 4.79
C TYR A 80 -1.23 3.87 4.06
N LYS A 81 -1.31 4.97 4.81
CA LYS A 81 -1.12 6.32 4.27
C LYS A 81 0.35 6.69 4.27
N GLY A 82 0.82 7.21 3.14
CA GLY A 82 2.15 7.76 2.96
C GLY A 82 2.14 9.15 2.31
N VAL A 83 3.34 9.66 2.06
CA VAL A 83 3.61 10.82 1.22
C VAL A 83 4.68 10.39 0.22
N TRP A 84 4.43 10.60 -1.06
CA TRP A 84 5.41 10.39 -2.09
C TRP A 84 6.49 11.48 -1.98
N ILE A 85 7.75 11.06 -1.90
CA ILE A 85 8.91 11.94 -1.86
C ILE A 85 9.68 11.71 -3.15
N ASP A 86 10.07 12.79 -3.81
CA ASP A 86 10.94 12.69 -4.97
C ASP A 86 12.29 12.10 -4.52
N PRO A 87 12.80 11.03 -5.16
CA PRO A 87 14.09 10.46 -4.80
C PRO A 87 15.24 11.48 -4.76
N PHE A 88 15.18 12.55 -5.57
CA PHE A 88 16.19 13.61 -5.57
C PHE A 88 16.07 14.59 -4.40
N GLU A 89 14.94 14.61 -3.69
CA GLU A 89 14.76 15.37 -2.45
C GLU A 89 15.29 14.60 -1.22
N ILE A 90 15.59 13.30 -1.35
CA ILE A 90 16.14 12.49 -0.27
C ILE A 90 17.63 12.81 -0.11
N THR A 91 17.94 13.67 0.86
CA THR A 91 19.33 13.93 1.27
C THR A 91 19.78 12.96 2.36
N ALA A 92 21.03 12.52 2.32
CA ALA A 92 21.63 11.85 3.48
C ALA A 92 21.59 12.80 4.68
N ALA A 93 21.08 12.30 5.81
CA ALA A 93 21.08 13.02 7.08
C ALA A 93 22.46 12.99 7.75
#